data_AF-A0A2D5F9Z7-F1
#
_entry.id   AF-A0A2D5F9Z7-F1
#
_cell.length_a   1.000
_cell.length_b   1.000
_cell.length_c   1.000
_cell.angle_alpha   90.00
_cell.angle_beta   90.00
_cell.angle_gamma   90.00
#
_symmetry.space_group_name_H-M   'P 1'
#
loop_
_entity.id
_entity.type
_entity.pdbx_description
1 polymer ?
#
loop_
_entity_poly.entity_id
_entity_poly.type
_entity_poly.pdbx_seq_one_letter_code
_entity_poly.pdbx_strand_id
1 'polypeptide(L)'
;MESCRIGGEYIDMNILMRVENFYKECGLDMFKDISAYMGYGYVHKTPESFILAKTVRTDLDTHPADQWGVTGPNAWYVHTAVGDDWIMDWVDLMPFPLQKVGWMRHLKNRPVKFYDLETILRRRK
;
A
#
# COMPACT_ATOMS: atom_id res chain seq x y z
N MET A 1 -19.76 16.81 17.41
CA MET A 1 -18.84 17.69 16.65
C MET A 1 -17.95 18.35 17.69
N GLU A 2 -16.85 17.68 18.04
CA GLU A 2 -15.85 18.23 18.95
C GLU A 2 -14.54 18.30 18.18
N SER A 3 -14.14 19.53 17.86
CA SER A 3 -12.82 19.83 17.35
C SER A 3 -11.86 19.83 18.53
N CYS A 4 -10.93 18.88 18.58
CA CYS A 4 -9.82 18.94 19.52
C CYS A 4 -8.78 19.91 18.93
N ARG A 5 -8.80 21.16 19.41
CA ARG A 5 -7.68 22.09 19.22
C ARG A 5 -6.64 21.76 20.28
N ILE A 6 -5.52 21.18 19.87
CA ILE A 6 -4.28 21.26 20.65
C ILE A 6 -3.34 22.14 19.84
N GLY A 7 -3.01 23.29 20.39
CA GLY A 7 -2.02 24.19 19.84
C GLY A 7 -0.62 23.58 19.95
N GLY A 8 0.20 23.87 18.94
CA GLY A 8 1.65 24.01 19.11
C GLY A 8 2.39 22.77 19.59
N GLU A 9 2.44 21.73 18.76
CA GLU A 9 3.59 20.83 18.55
C GLU A 9 3.15 19.82 17.49
N TYR A 10 3.96 19.62 16.44
CA TYR A 10 3.83 18.43 15.60
C TYR A 10 4.16 17.25 16.50
N ILE A 11 3.15 16.67 17.17
CA ILE A 11 3.32 15.34 17.75
C ILE A 11 3.60 14.45 16.55
N ASP A 12 4.82 13.93 16.49
CA ASP A 12 5.27 13.01 15.47
C ASP A 12 4.33 11.80 15.50
N MET A 13 3.31 11.86 14.64
CA MET A 13 2.18 10.96 14.73
C MET A 13 2.69 9.60 14.28
N ASN A 14 2.67 8.63 15.19
CA ASN A 14 3.19 7.31 14.87
C ASN A 14 2.49 6.74 13.63
N ILE A 15 3.20 5.88 12.91
CA ILE A 15 2.73 5.39 11.61
C ILE A 15 1.34 4.71 11.68
N LEU A 16 1.00 4.05 12.78
CA LEU A 16 -0.30 3.38 12.91
C LEU A 16 -1.45 4.38 13.01
N MET A 17 -1.26 5.50 13.71
CA MET A 17 -2.24 6.60 13.73
C MET A 17 -2.38 7.25 12.34
N ARG A 18 -1.27 7.43 11.61
CA ARG A 18 -1.32 7.90 10.21
C ARG A 18 -2.13 6.96 9.32
N VAL A 19 -1.92 5.65 9.46
CA VAL A 19 -2.68 4.62 8.74
C VAL A 19 -4.16 4.64 9.15
N GLU A 20 -4.47 4.68 10.43
CA GLU A 20 -5.86 4.72 10.91
C GLU A 20 -6.62 5.93 10.32
N ASN A 21 -5.99 7.11 10.32
CA ASN A 21 -6.55 8.32 9.71
C ASN A 21 -6.78 8.14 8.21
N PHE A 22 -5.81 7.60 7.48
CA PHE A 22 -5.94 7.29 6.05
C PHE A 22 -7.14 6.37 5.77
N TYR A 23 -7.32 5.32 6.57
CA TYR A 23 -8.45 4.39 6.43
C TYR A 23 -9.80 5.07 6.73
N LYS A 24 -9.87 5.89 7.79
CA LYS A 24 -11.07 6.68 8.12
C LYS A 24 -11.44 7.64 6.98
N GLU A 25 -10.46 8.35 6.42
CA GLU A 25 -10.67 9.26 5.28
C GLU A 25 -11.19 8.53 4.03
N CYS A 26 -10.73 7.30 3.82
CA CYS A 26 -11.14 6.50 2.67
C CYS A 26 -12.42 5.68 2.91
N GLY A 27 -12.99 5.69 4.13
CA GLY A 27 -14.13 4.85 4.49
C GLY A 27 -13.83 3.35 4.43
N LEU A 28 -12.58 2.97 4.73
CA LEU A 28 -12.08 1.59 4.67
C LEU A 28 -12.00 0.95 6.06
N ASP A 29 -11.88 -0.37 6.11
CA ASP A 29 -11.70 -1.14 7.35
C ASP A 29 -10.25 -1.62 7.49
N MET A 30 -9.50 -0.90 8.33
CA MET A 30 -8.09 -1.18 8.59
C MET A 30 -7.86 -2.59 9.12
N PHE A 31 -8.69 -3.04 10.06
CA PHE A 31 -8.47 -4.33 10.71
C PHE A 31 -8.75 -5.49 9.74
N LYS A 32 -9.79 -5.34 8.91
CA LYS A 32 -10.11 -6.30 7.86
C LYS A 32 -8.97 -6.45 6.86
N ASP A 33 -8.44 -5.34 6.35
CA ASP A 33 -7.36 -5.39 5.37
C ASP A 33 -6.07 -5.92 5.99
N ILE A 34 -5.68 -5.46 7.18
CA ILE A 34 -4.51 -6.01 7.89
C ILE A 34 -4.64 -7.52 8.09
N SER A 35 -5.79 -7.99 8.57
CA SER A 35 -6.01 -9.42 8.82
C SER A 35 -5.89 -10.25 7.53
N ALA A 36 -6.44 -9.77 6.42
CA ALA A 36 -6.35 -10.44 5.13
C ALA A 36 -4.90 -10.50 4.62
N TYR A 37 -4.17 -9.39 4.68
CA TYR A 37 -2.78 -9.33 4.21
C TYR A 37 -1.81 -10.07 5.12
N MET A 38 -2.06 -10.13 6.44
CA MET A 38 -1.30 -10.98 7.35
C MET A 38 -1.49 -12.48 7.03
N GLY A 39 -2.65 -12.88 6.50
CA GLY A 39 -2.92 -14.28 6.15
C GLY A 39 -2.39 -14.70 4.78
N TYR A 40 -2.40 -13.79 3.79
CA TYR A 40 -2.23 -14.16 2.38
C TYR A 40 -1.34 -13.21 1.56
N GLY A 41 -0.73 -12.21 2.19
CA GLY A 41 0.09 -11.20 1.52
C GLY A 41 1.35 -10.87 2.29
N TYR A 42 1.81 -9.63 2.12
CA TYR A 42 2.97 -9.07 2.79
C TYR A 42 2.55 -7.83 3.57
N VAL A 43 2.98 -7.79 4.82
CA VAL A 43 2.79 -6.67 5.73
C VAL A 43 4.16 -6.22 6.18
N HIS A 44 4.52 -4.99 5.81
CA HIS A 44 5.73 -4.35 6.32
C HIS A 44 5.33 -3.19 7.21
N LYS A 45 5.90 -3.17 8.41
CA LYS A 45 5.71 -2.09 9.38
C LYS A 45 7.06 -1.73 9.96
N THR A 46 7.44 -0.46 9.82
CA THR A 46 8.57 0.16 10.52
C THR A 46 8.03 1.24 11.47
N PRO A 47 8.86 2.01 12.19
CA PRO A 47 8.39 3.21 12.88
C PRO A 47 7.82 4.28 11.92
N GLU A 48 8.29 4.31 10.67
CA GLU A 48 8.08 5.39 9.70
C GLU A 48 7.16 5.00 8.53
N SER A 49 6.99 3.71 8.26
CA SER A 49 6.23 3.22 7.12
C SER A 49 5.39 1.98 7.41
N PHE A 50 4.31 1.86 6.66
CA PHE A 50 3.35 0.76 6.72
C PHE A 50 2.88 0.42 5.30
N ILE A 51 3.08 -0.84 4.89
CA ILE A 51 2.81 -1.29 3.53
C ILE A 51 2.05 -2.62 3.56
N LEU A 52 0.96 -2.70 2.80
CA LEU A 52 0.21 -3.91 2.47
C LEU A 52 0.36 -4.21 0.99
N ALA A 53 0.96 -5.34 0.66
CA ALA A 53 1.21 -5.74 -0.72
C ALA A 53 0.96 -7.23 -0.94
N LYS A 54 0.62 -7.58 -2.18
CA LYS A 54 0.49 -8.98 -2.61
C LYS A 54 0.82 -9.13 -4.08
N THR A 55 1.07 -10.36 -4.50
CA THR A 55 1.29 -10.69 -5.90
C THR A 55 -0.03 -10.87 -6.63
N VAL A 56 -0.12 -10.36 -7.86
CA VAL A 56 -1.30 -10.43 -8.72
C VAL A 56 -0.91 -10.70 -10.17
N ARG A 57 -1.93 -10.91 -11.00
CA ARG A 57 -1.84 -10.96 -12.46
C ARG A 57 -2.57 -9.79 -13.09
N THR A 58 -1.90 -9.07 -13.99
CA THR A 58 -2.47 -7.91 -14.70
C THR A 58 -3.31 -8.28 -15.92
N ASP A 59 -3.31 -9.56 -16.30
CA ASP A 59 -3.98 -10.09 -17.49
C ASP A 59 -5.26 -10.89 -17.17
N LEU A 60 -5.69 -10.86 -15.90
CA LEU A 60 -6.97 -11.42 -15.48
C LEU A 60 -8.04 -10.32 -15.41
N ASP A 61 -9.29 -10.69 -15.68
CA ASP A 61 -10.46 -9.79 -15.57
C ASP A 61 -10.93 -9.61 -14.10
N THR A 62 -10.26 -10.26 -13.14
CA THR A 62 -10.53 -10.11 -11.71
C THR A 62 -9.80 -8.89 -11.17
N HIS A 63 -10.49 -8.06 -10.39
CA HIS A 63 -9.87 -6.89 -9.76
C HIS A 63 -8.69 -7.31 -8.86
N PRO A 64 -7.54 -6.60 -8.86
CA PRO A 64 -6.36 -7.00 -8.09
C PRO A 64 -6.59 -7.22 -6.59
N ALA A 65 -7.53 -6.47 -6.00
CA ALA A 65 -7.91 -6.62 -4.59
C ALA A 65 -8.53 -7.99 -4.29
N ASP A 66 -9.17 -8.65 -5.26
CA ASP A 66 -9.84 -9.94 -5.10
C ASP A 66 -8.95 -11.13 -5.50
N GLN A 67 -7.78 -10.86 -6.08
CA GLN A 67 -6.82 -11.89 -6.46
C GLN A 67 -6.00 -12.33 -5.25
N TRP A 68 -6.17 -13.56 -4.80
CA TRP A 68 -5.39 -14.17 -3.72
C TRP A 68 -4.78 -15.50 -4.20
N GLY A 69 -3.54 -15.79 -3.80
CA GLY A 69 -2.89 -17.07 -4.13
C GLY A 69 -2.72 -17.34 -5.64
N VAL A 70 -2.48 -16.31 -6.44
CA VAL A 70 -2.40 -16.44 -7.90
C VAL A 70 -1.19 -17.29 -8.35
N THR A 71 -1.40 -18.14 -9.36
CA THR A 71 -0.33 -18.91 -10.00
C THR A 71 0.32 -18.09 -11.12
N GLY A 72 1.64 -17.99 -11.11
CA GLY A 72 2.42 -17.25 -12.11
C GLY A 72 2.14 -15.74 -12.06
N PRO A 73 2.36 -15.06 -10.93
CA PRO A 73 2.16 -13.61 -10.84
C PRO A 73 3.13 -12.86 -11.75
N ASN A 74 2.67 -11.75 -12.33
CA ASN A 74 3.49 -10.86 -13.14
C ASN A 74 3.59 -9.43 -12.58
N ALA A 75 2.88 -9.15 -11.48
CA ALA A 75 2.90 -7.85 -10.83
C ALA A 75 2.74 -7.90 -9.31
N TRP A 76 3.26 -6.86 -8.66
CA TRP A 76 2.91 -6.51 -7.29
C TRP A 76 1.71 -5.57 -7.29
N TYR A 77 0.76 -5.83 -6.39
CA TYR A 77 -0.32 -4.92 -6.04
C TYR A 77 -0.11 -4.41 -4.62
N VAL A 78 0.10 -3.10 -4.50
CA VAL A 78 0.24 -2.41 -3.23
C VAL A 78 -1.11 -1.76 -2.90
N HIS A 79 -1.78 -2.31 -1.89
CA HIS A 79 -3.11 -1.88 -1.47
C HIS A 79 -3.05 -0.66 -0.57
N THR A 80 -2.14 -0.67 0.40
CA THR A 80 -1.89 0.47 1.27
C THR A 80 -0.39 0.69 1.34
N ALA A 81 0.01 1.96 1.26
CA ALA A 81 1.36 2.38 1.54
C ALA A 81 1.31 3.76 2.21
N VAL A 82 1.73 3.83 3.47
CA VAL A 82 1.79 5.06 4.27
C VAL A 82 3.22 5.21 4.75
N GLY A 83 3.76 6.42 4.63
CA GLY A 83 5.17 6.74 4.88
C GLY A 83 5.58 7.85 3.91
N ASP A 84 6.79 8.36 4.04
CA ASP A 84 7.23 9.52 3.25
C ASP A 84 7.77 9.08 1.88
N ASP A 85 8.57 8.01 1.85
CA ASP A 85 9.16 7.42 0.64
C ASP A 85 8.58 6.03 0.29
N TRP A 86 7.29 5.84 0.53
CA TRP A 86 6.58 4.56 0.41
C TRP A 86 6.79 3.79 -0.92
N ILE A 87 7.07 4.47 -2.04
CA ILE A 87 7.42 3.82 -3.31
C ILE A 87 8.76 3.10 -3.18
N MET A 88 9.78 3.83 -2.73
CA MET A 88 11.15 3.31 -2.66
C MET A 88 11.28 2.32 -1.51
N ASP A 89 10.61 2.59 -0.38
CA ASP A 89 10.47 1.62 0.71
C ASP A 89 9.94 0.29 0.19
N TRP A 90 8.85 0.30 -0.58
CA TRP A 90 8.32 -0.94 -1.14
C TRP A 90 9.30 -1.61 -2.10
N VAL A 91 9.98 -0.84 -2.96
CA VAL A 91 10.98 -1.37 -3.89
C VAL A 91 12.12 -2.05 -3.15
N ASP A 92 12.56 -1.51 -2.02
CA ASP A 92 13.65 -2.10 -1.24
C ASP A 92 13.18 -3.29 -0.36
N LEU A 93 11.90 -3.32 0.02
CA LEU A 93 11.31 -4.36 0.85
C LEU A 93 10.74 -5.55 0.06
N MET A 94 10.48 -5.40 -1.25
CA MET A 94 9.83 -6.45 -2.01
C MET A 94 10.68 -7.75 -2.01
N PRO A 95 10.10 -8.91 -1.69
CA PRO A 95 10.86 -10.16 -1.56
C PRO A 95 11.55 -10.63 -2.84
N PHE A 96 10.97 -10.30 -3.99
CA PHE A 96 11.49 -10.62 -5.32
C PHE A 96 10.92 -9.65 -6.36
N PRO A 97 11.67 -9.39 -7.44
CA PRO A 97 11.20 -8.51 -8.50
C PRO A 97 10.10 -9.19 -9.32
N LEU A 98 9.08 -8.42 -9.68
CA LEU A 98 8.10 -8.74 -10.72
C LEU A 98 8.15 -7.66 -11.79
N GLN A 99 7.63 -7.96 -12.99
CA GLN A 99 7.71 -7.05 -14.13
C GLN A 99 7.03 -5.71 -13.86
N LYS A 100 5.94 -5.72 -13.08
CA LYS A 100 5.12 -4.55 -12.82
C LYS A 100 4.83 -4.34 -11.34
N VAL A 101 4.56 -3.10 -10.97
CA VAL A 101 4.02 -2.71 -9.66
C VAL A 101 2.83 -1.80 -9.87
N GLY A 102 1.72 -2.08 -9.19
CA GLY A 102 0.51 -1.28 -9.22
C GLY A 102 0.12 -0.83 -7.82
N TRP A 103 -0.28 0.43 -7.71
CA TRP A 103 -0.71 1.02 -6.45
C TRP A 103 -2.19 1.34 -6.47
N MET A 104 -2.87 1.00 -5.38
CA MET A 104 -4.23 1.41 -5.15
C MET A 104 -4.29 2.93 -4.92
N ARG A 105 -5.34 3.56 -5.45
CA ARG A 105 -5.47 5.02 -5.45
C ARG A 105 -6.74 5.46 -4.71
N HIS A 106 -6.88 5.02 -3.46
CA HIS A 106 -8.08 5.23 -2.63
C HIS A 106 -8.55 6.69 -2.64
N LEU A 107 -7.67 7.65 -2.31
CA LEU A 107 -8.00 9.08 -2.26
C LEU A 107 -8.39 9.69 -3.61
N LYS A 108 -8.04 9.06 -4.73
CA LYS A 108 -8.34 9.58 -6.07
C LYS A 108 -9.55 8.89 -6.70
N ASN A 109 -10.15 7.91 -6.02
CA ASN A 109 -11.21 7.04 -6.52
C ASN A 109 -10.98 6.59 -7.98
N ARG A 110 -9.75 6.12 -8.27
CA ARG A 110 -9.31 5.75 -9.62
C ARG A 110 -8.89 4.29 -9.66
N PRO A 111 -8.99 3.65 -10.84
CA PRO A 111 -8.46 2.30 -11.04
C PRO A 111 -6.99 2.20 -10.65
N VAL A 112 -6.61 0.99 -10.24
CA VAL A 112 -5.21 0.63 -10.03
C VAL A 112 -4.45 0.89 -11.33
N LYS A 113 -3.30 1.57 -11.22
CA LYS A 113 -2.41 1.77 -12.35
C LYS A 113 -1.13 0.98 -12.10
N PHE A 114 -0.83 0.06 -13.02
CA PHE A 114 0.41 -0.69 -13.05
C PHE A 114 1.46 0.04 -13.86
N TYR A 115 2.71 -0.05 -13.41
CA TYR A 115 3.87 0.54 -14.04
C TYR A 115 4.97 -0.52 -14.12
N ASP A 116 5.79 -0.45 -15.15
CA ASP A 116 6.93 -1.36 -15.29
C ASP A 116 7.96 -1.05 -14.20
N LEU A 117 8.48 -2.10 -13.55
CA LEU A 117 9.43 -1.98 -12.46
C LEU A 117 10.67 -1.20 -12.87
N GLU A 118 11.16 -1.43 -14.09
CA GLU A 118 12.31 -0.70 -14.65
C GLU A 118 12.05 0.82 -14.69
N THR A 119 10.84 1.24 -15.04
CA THR A 119 10.48 2.66 -15.08
C THR A 119 10.53 3.30 -13.70
N ILE A 120 10.16 2.54 -12.66
CA ILE A 120 10.22 2.99 -11.27
C ILE A 120 11.68 3.11 -10.82
N LEU A 121 12.48 2.06 -11.06
CA LEU A 121 13.89 2.01 -10.68
C LEU A 121 14.72 3.13 -11.33
N ARG A 122 14.40 3.51 -12.56
CA ARG A 122 15.08 4.62 -13.25
C ARG A 122 14.90 5.98 -12.57
N ARG A 123 13.85 6.17 -11.76
CA ARG A 123 13.55 7.41 -11.03
C ARG A 123 14.22 7.50 -9.66
N ARG A 124 14.97 6.46 -9.27
CA ARG A 124 15.75 6.43 -8.02
C ARG A 124 17.03 7.29 -8.08
N LYS A 125 17.41 7.77 -9.27
CA LYS A 125 18.55 8.68 -9.46
C LYS A 125 18.23 10.08 -8.99
#